data_AF-A0A8C2Z929-F1
#
_entry.id   AF-A0A8C2Z929-F1
#
_cell.length_a   1.000
_cell.length_b   1.000
_cell.length_c   1.000
_cell.angle_alpha   90.00
_cell.angle_beta   90.00
_cell.angle_gamma   90.00
#
_symmetry.space_group_name_H-M   'P 1'
#
loop_
_entity.id
_entity.type
_entity.pdbx_description
1 polymer ?
#
loop_
_entity_poly.entity_id
_entity_poly.type
_entity_poly.pdbx_seq_one_letter_code
_entity_poly.pdbx_strand_id
1 'polypeptide(L)'
;MACFRGNWDEFYGEVLLLDERKMTLTAEQGIKKSSKVAAILRQVFSQLDVTEVEFFGLRFCDNKQQTHWLDPLKTLSQHRNLVGPPYIFYFGVKFYVEDPSKLKEETTRYQFYLQVRQDLRQGGLRCPPHLKPRLSALMLQAERGDQKEAEPSDSEEKQEVQHMYTSLR
;
A
#
# COMPACT_ATOMS: atom_id res chain seq x y z
N MET A 1 -40.24 24.53 0.73
CA MET A 1 -40.15 23.13 0.22
C MET A 1 -38.90 23.07 -0.65
N ALA A 2 -37.88 22.24 -0.47
CA ALA A 2 -37.61 21.13 0.43
C ALA A 2 -36.21 21.34 1.02
N CYS A 3 -36.05 21.09 2.32
CA CYS A 3 -34.73 21.03 2.93
C CYS A 3 -34.02 19.79 2.39
N PHE A 4 -32.81 19.97 1.83
CA PHE A 4 -31.83 18.91 1.62
C PHE A 4 -31.44 18.34 3.00
N ARG A 5 -32.30 17.52 3.59
CA ARG A 5 -31.90 16.61 4.66
C ARG A 5 -31.22 15.44 3.96
N GLY A 6 -29.94 15.64 3.60
CA GLY A 6 -29.06 14.52 3.28
C GLY A 6 -29.18 13.50 4.41
N ASN A 7 -29.29 12.24 4.05
CA ASN A 7 -29.47 11.14 4.98
C ASN A 7 -28.16 10.97 5.77
N TRP A 8 -28.00 11.70 6.87
CA TRP A 8 -26.80 11.67 7.75
C TRP A 8 -26.55 10.30 8.39
N ASP A 9 -27.38 9.30 8.09
CA ASP A 9 -27.36 7.96 8.66
C ASP A 9 -26.63 6.94 7.76
N GLU A 10 -26.13 7.36 6.59
CA GLU A 10 -25.48 6.46 5.66
C GLU A 10 -23.99 6.27 6.02
N PHE A 11 -23.62 5.02 6.28
CA PHE A 11 -22.22 4.66 6.57
C PHE A 11 -21.37 4.88 5.32
N TYR A 12 -20.32 5.70 5.46
CA TYR A 12 -19.31 5.93 4.41
C TYR A 12 -17.90 5.83 5.00
N GLY A 13 -17.07 4.99 4.38
CA GLY A 13 -15.66 4.85 4.73
C GLY A 13 -14.79 4.43 3.56
N GLU A 14 -13.48 4.47 3.76
CA GLU A 14 -12.48 4.09 2.78
C GLU A 14 -11.39 3.27 3.48
N VAL A 15 -10.91 2.22 2.81
CA VAL A 15 -9.69 1.51 3.16
C VAL A 15 -8.58 1.95 2.22
N LEU A 16 -7.52 2.52 2.80
CA LEU A 16 -6.27 2.80 2.12
C LEU A 16 -5.43 1.53 2.07
N LEU A 17 -5.19 1.04 0.86
CA LEU A 17 -4.40 -0.17 0.58
C LEU A 17 -2.91 0.19 0.48
N LEU A 18 -2.05 -0.85 0.54
CA LEU A 18 -0.60 -0.69 0.48
C LEU A 18 -0.07 -0.30 -0.92
N ASP A 19 -0.87 -0.52 -1.96
CA ASP A 19 -0.60 -0.09 -3.33
C ASP A 19 -1.13 1.33 -3.62
N GLU A 20 -1.43 2.10 -2.57
CA GLU A 20 -1.94 3.48 -2.61
C GLU A 20 -3.37 3.60 -3.19
N ARG A 21 -4.02 2.48 -3.53
CA ARG A 21 -5.42 2.46 -3.95
C ARG A 21 -6.36 2.63 -2.76
N LYS A 22 -7.56 3.13 -3.05
CA LYS A 22 -8.65 3.26 -2.08
C LYS A 22 -9.74 2.26 -2.42
N MET A 23 -10.15 1.48 -1.43
CA MET A 23 -11.35 0.66 -1.49
C MET A 23 -12.47 1.37 -0.73
N THR A 24 -13.54 1.75 -1.42
CA THR A 24 -14.70 2.39 -0.80
C THR A 24 -15.51 1.37 -0.01
N LEU A 25 -16.05 1.81 1.12
CA LEU A 25 -16.95 1.05 1.98
C LEU A 25 -18.28 1.79 2.07
N THR A 26 -19.33 1.20 1.48
CA THR A 26 -20.68 1.77 1.47
C THR A 26 -21.71 0.81 2.07
N ALA A 27 -22.87 1.36 2.45
CA ALA A 27 -23.99 0.56 2.91
C ALA A 27 -24.51 -0.41 1.84
N GLU A 28 -24.38 -0.06 0.55
CA GLU A 28 -24.75 -0.90 -0.59
C GLU A 28 -23.93 -2.20 -0.66
N GLN A 29 -22.66 -2.14 -0.25
CA GLN A 29 -21.78 -3.31 -0.12
C GLN A 29 -22.03 -4.12 1.17
N GLY A 30 -23.08 -3.79 1.93
CA GLY A 30 -23.44 -4.46 3.18
C GLY A 30 -22.59 -4.06 4.38
N ILE A 31 -21.76 -3.02 4.28
CA ILE A 31 -20.93 -2.55 5.39
C ILE A 31 -21.66 -1.44 6.16
N LYS A 32 -21.80 -1.64 7.47
CA LYS A 32 -22.44 -0.71 8.40
C LYS A 32 -21.58 -0.58 9.66
N LYS A 33 -21.87 0.39 10.53
CA LYS A 33 -21.18 0.51 11.83
C LYS A 33 -21.34 -0.73 12.72
N SER A 34 -22.45 -1.46 12.58
CA SER A 34 -22.68 -2.72 13.29
C SER A 34 -21.94 -3.92 12.67
N SER A 35 -21.36 -3.77 11.47
CA SER A 35 -20.61 -4.84 10.84
C SER A 35 -19.32 -5.13 11.62
N LYS A 36 -18.95 -6.41 11.68
CA LYS A 36 -17.68 -6.86 12.25
C LYS A 36 -16.52 -6.40 11.37
N VAL A 37 -15.40 -6.04 11.98
CA VAL A 37 -14.16 -5.72 11.26
C VAL A 37 -13.71 -6.88 10.39
N ALA A 38 -13.91 -8.13 10.84
CA ALA A 38 -13.64 -9.33 10.04
C ALA A 38 -14.38 -9.35 8.68
N ALA A 39 -15.58 -8.76 8.58
CA ALA A 39 -16.30 -8.70 7.30
C ALA A 39 -15.61 -7.77 6.29
N ILE A 40 -15.08 -6.64 6.76
CA ILE A 40 -14.33 -5.67 5.95
C ILE A 40 -13.00 -6.28 5.53
N LEU A 41 -12.28 -6.90 6.47
CA LEU A 41 -11.04 -7.61 6.20
C LEU A 41 -11.21 -8.67 5.11
N ARG A 42 -12.29 -9.46 5.14
CA ARG A 42 -12.59 -10.43 4.07
C ARG A 42 -12.75 -9.79 2.70
N GLN A 43 -13.41 -8.63 2.61
CA GLN A 43 -13.52 -7.90 1.34
C GLN A 43 -12.15 -7.42 0.85
N VAL A 44 -11.32 -6.87 1.75
CA VAL A 44 -9.94 -6.47 1.42
C VAL A 44 -9.13 -7.66 0.91
N PHE A 45 -9.15 -8.79 1.63
CA PHE A 45 -8.40 -9.98 1.27
C PHE A 45 -8.86 -10.59 -0.06
N SER A 46 -10.17 -10.60 -0.31
CA SER A 46 -10.72 -11.05 -1.58
C SER A 46 -10.32 -10.14 -2.74
N GLN A 47 -10.24 -8.81 -2.53
CA GLN A 47 -9.82 -7.88 -3.58
C GLN A 47 -8.32 -7.98 -3.87
N LEU A 48 -7.50 -8.26 -2.85
CA LEU A 48 -6.05 -8.37 -2.96
C LEU A 48 -5.55 -9.79 -3.30
N ASP A 49 -6.44 -10.78 -3.32
CA ASP A 49 -6.14 -12.21 -3.50
C ASP A 49 -5.09 -12.72 -2.48
N VAL A 50 -5.29 -12.36 -1.20
CA VAL A 50 -4.39 -12.75 -0.09
C VAL A 50 -5.01 -13.90 0.70
N THR A 51 -4.26 -14.99 0.85
CA THR A 51 -4.69 -16.19 1.59
C THR A 51 -4.11 -16.27 3.00
N GLU A 52 -2.87 -15.83 3.19
CA GLU A 52 -2.14 -15.79 4.47
C GLU A 52 -2.57 -14.56 5.30
N VAL A 53 -3.86 -14.54 5.65
CA VAL A 53 -4.54 -13.38 6.23
C VAL A 53 -4.11 -13.05 7.66
N GLU A 54 -3.46 -13.98 8.37
CA GLU A 54 -3.08 -13.80 9.77
C GLU A 54 -2.05 -12.68 9.99
N PHE A 55 -1.28 -12.34 8.96
CA PHE A 55 -0.24 -11.32 9.04
C PHE A 55 -0.76 -9.89 8.93
N PHE A 56 -2.00 -9.70 8.50
CA PHE A 56 -2.52 -8.39 8.13
C PHE A 56 -3.62 -7.90 9.07
N GLY A 57 -3.88 -6.60 9.02
CA GLY A 57 -4.98 -5.99 9.74
C GLY A 57 -5.38 -4.62 9.19
N LEU A 58 -6.36 -4.02 9.85
CA LEU A 58 -6.78 -2.65 9.61
C LEU A 58 -6.41 -1.78 10.81
N ARG A 59 -5.94 -0.57 10.52
CA ARG A 59 -5.70 0.48 11.51
C ARG A 59 -6.61 1.67 11.26
N PHE A 60 -6.85 2.46 12.29
CA PHE A 60 -7.46 3.78 12.16
C PHE A 60 -6.66 4.80 12.97
N CYS A 61 -6.80 6.07 12.63
CA CYS A 61 -6.25 7.16 13.41
C CYS A 61 -7.36 7.78 14.27
N ASP A 62 -7.09 7.95 15.57
CA ASP A 62 -8.01 8.63 16.47
C ASP A 62 -7.87 10.17 16.39
N ASN A 63 -8.72 10.88 17.14
CA ASN A 63 -8.70 12.34 17.23
C ASN A 63 -7.36 12.92 17.74
N LYS A 64 -6.53 12.10 18.40
CA LYS A 64 -5.22 12.50 18.93
C LYS A 64 -4.08 12.12 17.98
N GLN A 65 -4.40 11.74 16.73
CA GLN A 65 -3.44 11.28 15.73
C GLN A 65 -2.67 10.01 16.16
N GLN A 66 -3.25 9.22 17.08
CA GLN A 66 -2.70 7.93 17.45
C GLN A 66 -3.30 6.84 16.56
N THR A 67 -2.43 5.95 16.07
CA THR A 67 -2.83 4.82 15.24
C THR A 67 -3.17 3.61 16.09
N HIS A 68 -4.37 3.05 15.88
CA HIS A 68 -4.87 1.88 16.61
C HIS A 68 -5.24 0.76 15.64
N TRP A 69 -4.90 -0.47 15.99
CA TRP A 69 -5.38 -1.66 15.27
C TRP A 69 -6.84 -1.94 15.61
N LEU A 70 -7.63 -2.25 14.58
CA LEU A 70 -8.98 -2.75 14.74
C LEU A 70 -8.95 -4.22 15.18
N ASP A 71 -9.84 -4.57 16.10
CA ASP A 71 -10.05 -5.94 16.53
C ASP A 71 -11.02 -6.64 15.57
N PRO A 72 -10.59 -7.71 14.86
CA PRO A 72 -11.44 -8.43 13.91
C PRO A 72 -12.73 -8.98 14.52
N LEU A 73 -12.73 -9.28 15.82
CA LEU A 73 -13.87 -9.87 16.53
C LEU A 73 -14.93 -8.82 16.88
N LYS A 74 -14.54 -7.54 16.96
CA LYS A 74 -15.41 -6.42 17.31
C LYS A 74 -16.09 -5.82 16.08
N THR A 75 -17.23 -5.17 16.32
CA THR A 75 -17.88 -4.33 15.33
C THR A 75 -17.18 -2.98 15.21
N LEU A 76 -17.38 -2.26 14.11
CA LEU A 76 -16.87 -0.89 13.99
C LEU A 76 -17.39 -0.01 15.14
N SER A 77 -18.69 -0.09 15.45
CA SER A 77 -19.33 0.70 16.52
C SER A 77 -18.73 0.48 17.92
N GLN A 78 -18.09 -0.65 18.18
CA GLN A 78 -17.44 -0.94 19.46
C GLN A 78 -16.10 -0.21 19.63
N HIS A 79 -15.53 0.36 18.57
CA HIS A 79 -14.31 1.16 18.62
C HIS A 79 -14.66 2.63 18.87
N ARG A 80 -14.70 3.01 20.16
CA ARG A 80 -15.18 4.34 20.62
C ARG A 80 -14.43 5.55 20.05
N ASN A 81 -13.19 5.35 19.59
CA ASN A 81 -12.33 6.42 19.11
C ASN A 81 -12.37 6.57 17.58
N LEU A 82 -13.24 5.83 16.87
CA LEU A 82 -13.36 5.95 15.43
C LEU A 82 -13.87 7.33 15.02
N VAL A 83 -13.13 7.96 14.13
CA VAL A 83 -13.43 9.28 13.58
C VAL A 83 -14.06 9.10 12.20
N GLY A 84 -15.15 9.81 11.95
CA GLY A 84 -15.86 9.78 10.68
C GLY A 84 -17.32 10.24 10.82
N PRO A 85 -18.07 10.30 9.71
CA PRO A 85 -17.65 10.01 8.34
C PRO A 85 -16.77 11.13 7.71
N PRO A 86 -15.90 10.82 6.71
CA PRO A 86 -15.58 9.48 6.22
C PRO A 86 -14.78 8.67 7.25
N TYR A 87 -15.10 7.39 7.40
CA TYR A 87 -14.29 6.47 8.22
C TYR A 87 -13.06 6.02 7.42
N ILE A 88 -11.87 6.41 7.84
CA ILE A 88 -10.62 6.08 7.13
C ILE A 88 -9.92 4.94 7.85
N PHE A 89 -9.68 3.86 7.12
CA PHE A 89 -8.93 2.69 7.59
C PHE A 89 -7.66 2.51 6.76
N TYR A 90 -6.61 2.03 7.40
CA TYR A 90 -5.32 1.76 6.76
C TYR A 90 -5.04 0.27 6.82
N PHE A 91 -4.96 -0.37 5.67
CA PHE A 91 -4.49 -1.74 5.57
C PHE A 91 -2.99 -1.80 5.85
N GLY A 92 -2.52 -2.89 6.46
CA GLY A 92 -1.09 -3.07 6.69
C GLY A 92 -0.74 -4.37 7.38
N VAL A 93 0.57 -4.62 7.47
CA VAL A 93 1.16 -5.79 8.14
C VAL A 93 1.16 -5.58 9.64
N LYS A 94 0.56 -6.51 10.37
CA LYS A 94 0.50 -6.54 11.84
C LYS A 94 1.58 -7.43 12.44
N PHE A 95 1.86 -8.56 11.80
CA PHE A 95 2.85 -9.52 12.27
C PHE A 95 3.85 -9.78 11.14
N TYR A 96 5.11 -9.41 11.38
CA TYR A 96 6.17 -9.65 10.43
C TYR A 96 6.73 -11.06 10.58
N VAL A 97 6.98 -11.72 9.45
CA VAL A 97 7.74 -12.96 9.40
C VAL A 97 9.24 -12.67 9.46
N GLU A 98 10.00 -13.58 10.06
CA GLU A 98 11.47 -13.47 10.11
C GLU A 98 12.10 -13.50 8.71
N ASP A 99 11.50 -14.28 7.82
CA ASP A 99 11.98 -14.48 6.46
C ASP A 99 10.80 -14.45 5.47
N PRO A 100 10.61 -13.34 4.73
CA PRO A 100 9.55 -13.20 3.73
C PRO A 100 9.61 -14.24 2.61
N SER A 101 10.75 -14.88 2.37
CA SER A 101 10.88 -15.93 1.35
C SER A 101 10.12 -17.21 1.71
N LYS A 102 9.78 -17.40 3.00
CA LYS A 102 9.01 -18.56 3.49
C LYS A 102 7.51 -18.41 3.34
N LEU A 103 7.02 -17.22 3.01
CA LEU A 103 5.61 -17.00 2.69
C LEU A 103 5.25 -17.80 1.43
N LYS A 104 4.11 -18.48 1.46
CA LYS A 104 3.76 -19.41 0.38
C LYS A 104 3.33 -18.65 -0.87
N GLU A 105 2.45 -17.67 -0.70
CA GLU A 105 1.86 -16.97 -1.83
C GLU A 105 2.68 -15.74 -2.26
N GLU A 106 2.76 -15.57 -3.57
CA GLU A 106 3.40 -14.38 -4.16
C GLU A 106 2.66 -13.10 -3.83
N THR A 107 1.32 -13.15 -3.79
CA THR A 107 0.48 -12.02 -3.42
C THR A 107 0.77 -11.55 -1.99
N THR A 108 0.94 -12.48 -1.05
CA THR A 108 1.36 -12.16 0.33
C THR A 108 2.74 -11.51 0.35
N ARG A 109 3.73 -12.09 -0.33
CA ARG A 109 5.09 -11.52 -0.42
C ARG A 109 5.08 -10.11 -0.99
N TYR A 110 4.26 -9.88 -2.01
CA TYR A 110 4.10 -8.56 -2.62
C TYR A 110 3.51 -7.54 -1.64
N GLN A 111 2.48 -7.90 -0.85
CA GLN A 111 1.95 -7.00 0.18
C GLN A 111 3.00 -6.64 1.24
N PHE A 112 3.83 -7.61 1.65
CA PHE A 112 4.96 -7.34 2.55
C PHE A 112 5.97 -6.37 1.92
N TYR A 113 6.30 -6.55 0.65
CA TYR A 113 7.17 -5.61 -0.08
C TYR A 113 6.59 -4.19 -0.08
N LEU A 114 5.29 -4.04 -0.37
CA LEU A 114 4.64 -2.73 -0.39
C LEU A 114 4.69 -2.04 0.98
N GLN A 115 4.45 -2.79 2.06
CA GLN A 115 4.57 -2.27 3.43
C GLN A 115 5.99 -1.78 3.73
N VAL A 116 7.01 -2.58 3.44
CA VAL A 116 8.42 -2.22 3.67
C VAL A 116 8.81 -0.98 2.85
N ARG A 117 8.35 -0.90 1.59
CA ARG A 117 8.56 0.27 0.73
C ARG A 117 7.94 1.52 1.35
N GLN A 118 6.72 1.42 1.85
CA GLN A 118 6.04 2.54 2.52
C GLN A 118 6.80 2.97 3.79
N ASP A 119 7.21 2.02 4.63
CA ASP A 119 7.92 2.31 5.88
C ASP A 119 9.30 2.95 5.63
N LEU A 120 9.99 2.56 4.55
CA LEU A 120 11.23 3.20 4.10
C LEU A 120 11.00 4.62 3.63
N ARG A 121 9.95 4.87 2.84
CA ARG A 121 9.58 6.23 2.36
C ARG A 121 9.19 7.16 3.51
N GLN A 122 8.46 6.65 4.50
CA GLN A 122 8.03 7.42 5.67
C GLN A 122 9.14 7.59 6.72
N GLY A 123 10.29 6.92 6.54
CA GLY A 123 11.38 6.92 7.52
C GLY A 123 11.07 6.11 8.79
N GLY A 124 10.00 5.31 8.77
CA GLY A 124 9.62 4.43 9.88
C GLY A 124 10.57 3.26 10.06
N LEU A 125 11.19 2.77 8.97
CA LEU A 125 12.19 1.72 9.03
C LEU A 125 13.61 2.29 9.21
N ARG A 126 14.25 1.97 10.33
CA ARG A 126 15.67 2.30 10.57
C ARG A 126 16.56 1.41 9.69
N CYS A 127 16.89 1.91 8.52
CA CYS A 127 17.79 1.24 7.58
C CYS A 127 19.23 1.80 7.68
N PRO A 128 20.26 0.94 7.80
CA PRO A 128 21.65 1.36 7.71
C PRO A 128 21.94 2.17 6.43
N PRO A 129 22.67 3.29 6.51
CA PRO A 129 22.85 4.20 5.36
C PRO A 129 23.43 3.51 4.11
N HIS A 130 24.34 2.56 4.29
CA HIS A 130 24.98 1.83 3.20
C HIS A 130 24.04 0.88 2.45
N LEU A 131 22.93 0.45 3.06
CA LEU A 131 21.93 -0.41 2.40
C LEU A 131 20.87 0.38 1.64
N LYS A 132 20.65 1.66 1.99
CA LYS A 132 19.62 2.48 1.36
C LYS A 132 19.76 2.55 -0.17
N PRO A 133 20.94 2.83 -0.77
CA PRO A 133 21.08 2.87 -2.23
C PRO A 133 20.70 1.54 -2.89
N ARG A 134 21.12 0.42 -2.29
CA ARG A 134 20.82 -0.92 -2.80
C ARG A 134 19.34 -1.23 -2.76
N LEU A 135 18.67 -0.92 -1.65
CA LEU A 135 17.22 -1.11 -1.52
C LEU A 135 16.45 -0.23 -2.52
N SER A 136 16.85 1.04 -2.68
CA SER A 136 16.23 1.94 -3.65
C SER A 136 16.39 1.42 -5.09
N ALA A 137 17.57 0.90 -5.46
CA ALA A 137 17.80 0.31 -6.77
C ALA A 137 16.92 -0.92 -7.00
N LEU A 138 16.82 -1.82 -6.01
CA LEU A 138 15.95 -3.00 -6.09
C LEU A 138 14.46 -2.65 -6.20
N MET A 139 14.01 -1.61 -5.48
CA MET A 139 12.64 -1.10 -5.59
C MET A 139 12.35 -0.54 -6.98
N LEU A 140 13.30 0.21 -7.54
CA LEU A 140 13.18 0.75 -8.89
C LEU A 140 13.09 -0.37 -9.93
N GLN A 141 13.90 -1.41 -9.77
CA GLN A 141 13.84 -2.61 -10.62
C GLN A 141 12.49 -3.31 -10.54
N ALA A 142 11.95 -3.46 -9.33
CA ALA A 142 10.64 -4.08 -9.14
C ALA A 142 9.51 -3.26 -9.78
N GLU A 143 9.65 -1.94 -9.87
CA GLU A 143 8.66 -1.04 -10.49
C GLU A 143 8.81 -0.93 -12.02
N ARG A 144 10.04 -0.91 -12.54
CA ARG A 144 10.33 -0.60 -13.96
C ARG A 144 10.74 -1.80 -14.79
N GLY A 145 11.03 -2.94 -14.15
CA GLY A 145 11.66 -4.08 -14.79
C GLY A 145 13.12 -3.81 -15.15
N ASP A 146 13.70 -4.70 -15.94
CA ASP A 146 15.09 -4.60 -16.36
C ASP A 146 15.31 -3.38 -17.26
N GLN A 147 16.28 -2.55 -16.89
CA GLN A 147 16.78 -1.52 -17.77
C GLN A 147 17.45 -2.21 -18.96
N LYS A 148 16.76 -2.23 -20.10
CA LYS A 148 17.38 -2.61 -21.36
C LYS A 148 18.47 -1.59 -21.64
N GLU A 149 19.69 -2.05 -21.85
CA GLU A 149 20.71 -1.21 -22.49
C GLU A 149 20.05 -0.65 -23.75
N ALA A 150 19.99 0.67 -23.86
CA ALA A 150 19.68 1.26 -25.15
C ALA A 150 20.80 0.78 -26.06
N GLU A 151 20.49 -0.12 -26.99
CA GLU A 151 21.37 -0.41 -28.12
C GLU A 151 21.83 0.95 -28.63
N PRO A 152 23.14 1.26 -28.61
CA PRO A 152 23.61 2.53 -29.11
C PRO A 152 23.06 2.64 -30.52
N SER A 153 22.27 3.67 -30.78
CA SER A 153 21.73 3.86 -32.13
C SER A 153 22.93 3.98 -33.06
N ASP A 154 22.97 3.23 -34.16
CA ASP A 154 24.04 3.28 -35.18
C ASP A 154 24.41 4.71 -35.67
N SER A 155 23.60 5.72 -35.32
CA SER A 155 23.85 7.14 -35.54
C SER A 155 24.83 7.79 -34.55
N GLU A 156 24.89 7.35 -33.29
CA GLU A 156 25.74 7.96 -32.25
C GLU A 156 27.20 7.50 -32.40
N GLU A 157 27.44 6.21 -32.67
CA GLU A 157 28.80 5.70 -32.94
C GLU A 157 29.43 6.36 -34.20
N LYS A 158 28.63 6.61 -35.25
CA LYS A 158 29.12 7.29 -36.46
C LYS A 158 29.47 8.76 -36.21
N GLN A 159 28.75 9.43 -35.31
CA GLN A 159 29.04 10.82 -34.94
C GLN A 159 30.27 10.92 -34.05
N GLU A 160 30.46 10.01 -33.10
CA GLU A 160 31.65 9.98 -32.24
C GLU A 160 32.93 9.64 -33.02
N VAL A 161 32.85 8.68 -33.95
CA VAL A 161 33.97 8.34 -34.84
C VAL A 161 34.30 9.53 -35.76
N GLN A 162 33.29 10.17 -36.36
CA GLN A 162 33.52 11.34 -37.21
C GLN A 162 34.13 12.52 -36.44
N HIS A 163 33.66 12.77 -35.21
CA HIS A 163 34.18 13.84 -34.35
C HIS A 163 35.64 13.57 -33.96
N MET A 164 36.00 12.32 -33.65
CA MET A 164 37.36 11.90 -33.33
C MET A 164 38.33 12.07 -34.52
N TYR A 165 37.90 11.72 -35.74
CA TYR A 165 38.71 11.92 -36.96
C TYR A 165 38.91 13.40 -37.31
N THR A 166 37.95 14.28 -37.00
CA THR A 166 38.09 15.73 -37.23
C THR A 166 38.95 16.44 -36.18
N SER A 167 39.09 15.89 -34.97
CA SER A 167 39.91 16.49 -33.90
C SER A 167 41.41 16.16 -33.99
N LEU A 168 41.82 15.30 -34.94
CA LEU A 168 43.22 14.90 -35.18
C LEU A 168 43.84 15.58 -36.42
N ARG A 169 43.20 16.62 -36.97
CA ARG A 169 43.76 17.47 -38.02
C ARG A 169 44.13 18.85 -37.50
#